data_AF-A0A644ZD36-F1
#
_entry.id   AF-A0A644ZD36-F1
#
_cell.length_a   1.000
_cell.length_b   1.000
_cell.length_c   1.000
_cell.angle_alpha   90.00
_cell.angle_beta   90.00
_cell.angle_gamma   90.00
#
_symmetry.space_group_name_H-M   'P 1'
#
loop_
_entity.id
_entity.type
_entity.pdbx_description
1 polymer ?
#
loop_
_entity_poly.entity_id
_entity_poly.type
_entity_poly.pdbx_seq_one_letter_code
_entity_poly.pdbx_strand_id
1 'polypeptide(L)' 'MVDRKKLKNPNGLILGTPGSGKSFSAKREITNTFLITTDDIIICDPEAEVRQEVA' A
#
# COMPACT_ATOMS: atom_id res chain seq x y z
N MET A 1 7.90 -1.24 -15.80
CA MET A 1 7.44 -0.98 -14.42
C MET A 1 8.57 -0.26 -13.69
N VAL A 2 8.33 0.95 -13.17
CA VAL A 2 9.36 1.72 -12.44
C VAL A 2 9.51 1.14 -11.05
N ASP A 3 10.71 0.69 -10.71
CA ASP A 3 11.06 0.27 -9.35
C ASP A 3 11.33 1.51 -8.50
N ARG A 4 10.37 1.86 -7.63
CA ARG A 4 10.48 3.03 -6.74
C ARG A 4 11.68 2.94 -5.81
N LYS A 5 12.17 1.74 -5.49
CA LYS A 5 13.35 1.57 -4.62
C LYS A 5 14.63 2.15 -5.22
N LYS A 6 14.72 2.30 -6.55
CA LYS A 6 15.88 2.87 -7.25
C LYS A 6 15.83 4.39 -7.37
N LEU A 7 14.75 5.02 -6.93
CA LEU A 7 14.59 6.47 -6.97
C LEU A 7 15.20 7.11 -5.71
N LYS A 8 15.64 8.37 -5.83
CA LYS A 8 16.07 9.17 -4.68
C LYS A 8 14.97 9.34 -3.62
N ASN A 9 13.71 9.28 -4.05
CA ASN A 9 12.54 9.33 -3.18
C ASN A 9 11.59 8.17 -3.55
N PRO A 10 11.60 7.07 -2.78
CA PRO A 10 10.77 5.90 -3.06
C PRO A 10 9.31 6.05 -2.57
N ASN A 11 8.92 7.19 -2.02
CA ASN A 11 7.62 7.37 -1.37
C ASN A 11 6.46 7.33 -2.39
N GLY A 12 5.39 6.60 -2.05
CA GLY A 12 4.10 6.65 -2.74
C GLY A 12 3.14 7.62 -2.05
N LEU A 13 2.42 8.43 -2.83
CA LEU A 13 1.37 9.32 -2.32
C LEU A 13 0.06 9.01 -3.05
N ILE A 14 -0.97 8.60 -2.31
CA ILE A 14 -2.30 8.30 -2.84
C ILE A 14 -3.28 9.34 -2.31
N LEU A 15 -3.87 10.14 -3.20
CA LEU A 15 -4.84 11.19 -2.88
C LEU A 15 -6.17 10.91 -3.59
N GLY A 16 -7.27 11.39 -3.02
CA GLY A 16 -8.60 11.23 -3.60
C GLY A 16 -9.72 11.57 -2.63
N THR A 17 -10.91 11.84 -3.16
CA THR A 17 -12.12 12.11 -2.37
C THR A 17 -12.67 10.83 -1.73
N PRO A 18 -13.43 10.90 -0.62
CA PRO A 18 -14.10 9.72 -0.06
C PRO A 18 -14.85 8.93 -1.15
N GLY A 19 -14.70 7.60 -1.16
CA GLY A 19 -15.27 6.72 -2.20
C GLY A 19 -14.44 6.57 -3.49
N SER A 20 -13.35 7.32 -3.68
CA SER A 20 -12.55 7.28 -4.93
C SER A 20 -11.62 6.06 -5.08
N GLY A 21 -11.71 5.04 -4.19
CA GLY A 21 -10.87 3.85 -4.25
C GLY A 21 -9.43 4.02 -3.72
N LYS A 22 -9.18 5.00 -2.84
CA LYS A 22 -7.86 5.19 -2.20
C LYS A 22 -7.42 3.95 -1.42
N SER A 23 -8.27 3.46 -0.52
CA SER A 23 -7.97 2.29 0.32
C SER A 23 -7.70 1.06 -0.54
N PHE A 24 -8.52 0.81 -1.55
CA PHE A 24 -8.32 -0.29 -2.49
C PHE A 24 -6.96 -0.20 -3.21
N SER A 25 -6.57 0.99 -3.66
CA SER A 25 -5.27 1.20 -4.31
C SER A 25 -4.10 0.95 -3.36
N ALA A 26 -4.19 1.43 -2.11
CA ALA A 26 -3.18 1.21 -1.09
C ALA A 26 -3.04 -0.28 -0.72
N LYS A 27 -4.16 -0.97 -0.50
CA LYS A 27 -4.18 -2.41 -0.22
C LYS A 27 -3.58 -3.21 -1.36
N ARG A 28 -3.93 -2.90 -2.61
CA ARG A 28 -3.34 -3.56 -3.78
C ARG A 28 -1.82 -3.42 -3.82
N GLU A 29 -1.30 -2.25 -3.46
CA GLU A 29 0.15 -2.01 -3.40
C GLU A 29 0.80 -2.81 -2.27
N ILE A 30 0.20 -2.82 -1.08
CA ILE A 30 0.65 -3.60 0.09
C ILE A 30 0.66 -5.10 -0.23
N THR A 31 -0.46 -5.65 -0.72
CA THR A 31 -0.59 -7.06 -1.09
C THR A 31 0.40 -7.44 -2.16
N ASN A 32 0.60 -6.58 -3.16
CA ASN A 32 1.61 -6.85 -4.18
C ASN A 32 3.00 -6.95 -3.55
N THR A 33 3.44 -5.94 -2.79
CA THR A 33 4.73 -5.99 -2.07
C THR A 33 4.86 -7.26 -1.23
N PHE A 34 3.84 -7.60 -0.44
CA PHE A 34 3.83 -8.80 0.39
C PHE A 34 4.03 -10.10 -0.41
N LEU A 35 3.41 -10.21 -1.59
CA LEU A 35 3.46 -11.44 -2.40
C LEU A 35 4.73 -11.56 -3.24
N ILE A 36 5.30 -10.43 -3.69
CA ILE A 36 6.40 -10.43 -4.66
C ILE A 36 7.77 -10.08 -4.05
N THR A 37 7.80 -9.61 -2.80
CA THR A 37 9.05 -9.25 -2.11
C THR A 37 9.13 -9.88 -0.73
N THR A 38 10.31 -9.81 -0.13
CA THR A 38 10.58 -10.25 1.24
C THR A 38 10.78 -9.04 2.16
N ASP A 39 10.20 -7.88 1.83
CA ASP A 39 10.37 -6.68 2.62
C ASP A 39 9.49 -6.73 3.88
N ASP A 40 9.94 -6.10 4.95
CA ASP A 40 9.12 -5.85 6.12
C ASP A 40 8.05 -4.80 5.81
N ILE A 41 6.80 -5.08 6.19
CA ILE A 41 5.65 -4.20 5.95
C ILE A 41 5.08 -3.74 7.29
N ILE A 42 5.03 -2.43 7.49
CA ILE A 42 4.43 -1.80 8.67
C ILE A 42 3.20 -1.01 8.21
N ILE A 43 2.06 -1.26 8.85
CA ILE A 43 0.77 -0.64 8.50
C ILE A 43 0.19 0.05 9.73
N CYS A 44 0.04 1.37 9.65
CA CYS A 44 -0.69 2.17 10.63
C CYS A 44 -2.13 2.35 10.13
N ASP A 45 -3.05 1.52 10.64
CA ASP A 45 -4.43 1.44 10.16
C ASP A 45 -5.43 1.87 11.25
N PRO A 46 -5.76 3.18 11.35
CA PRO A 46 -6.74 3.68 12.32
C PRO A 46 -8.19 3.30 11.96
N GLU A 47 -8.47 3.00 10.68
CA GLU A 47 -9.81 2.67 10.19
C GLU A 47 -10.08 1.15 10.23
N ALA A 48 -9.06 0.35 10.59
CA ALA A 48 -9.10 -1.11 10.68
C ALA A 48 -9.50 -1.81 9.36
N GLU A 49 -9.32 -1.16 8.21
CA GLU A 49 -9.71 -1.69 6.90
C GLU A 49 -8.78 -2.79 6.38
N VAL A 50 -7.52 -2.83 6.83
CA VAL A 50 -6.50 -3.76 6.32
C VAL A 50 -6.46 -5.04 7.14
N ARG A 51 -6.61 -4.94 8.46
CA ARG A 51 -6.54 -6.12 9.35
C ARG A 51 -7.64 -7.16 9.09
N GLN A 52 -8.79 -6.77 8.56
CA GLN A 52 -9.89 -7.69 8.26
C GLN A 52 -9.73 -8.45 6.94
N GLU A 53 -8.93 -7.94 6.00
CA GLU A 53 -8.80 -8.50 4.65
C GLU A 53 -7.56 -9.38 4.45
N VAL A 54 -6.59 -9.31 5.37
CA VAL A 54 -5.31 -10.06 5.29
C VAL A 54 -5.25 -11.20 6.33
N ALA A 55 -6.42 -11.74 6.72
CA ALA A 55 -6.54 -12.89 7.61
C ALA A 55 -6.44 -14.23 6.87
#